data_AF-A0A367YC82-F1
#
_entry.id   AF-A0A367YC82-F1
#
_cell.length_a   1.000
_cell.length_b   1.000
_cell.length_c   1.000
_cell.angle_alpha   90.00
_cell.angle_beta   90.00
_cell.angle_gamma   90.00
#
_symmetry.space_group_name_H-M   'P 1'
#
loop_
_entity.id
_entity.type
_entity.pdbx_description
1 polymer ?
#
loop_
_entity_poly.entity_id
_entity_poly.type
_entity_poly.pdbx_seq_one_letter_code
_entity_poly.pdbx_strand_id
1 'polypeptide(L)'
;MQRTEQVLPRFVNAPFKIDSIKFDSVTGTTRDIPSELAKYISSLSMDDTFFFAFEQRYHNKFPNLTLLFLSREFPYEELQALPKQLKSLSCVVEQAQAGEVQFDLPPGLELLQIRYHTNNAPEYVVDISQLGRLRNLWLPDDCDVHRKSHIWKIPACLKTLRMKSARMVDSDLATT
;
A
#
# COMPACT_ATOMS: atom_id res chain seq x y z
N MET A 1 11.74 11.50 29.92
CA MET A 1 10.33 11.76 30.26
C MET A 1 9.46 11.37 29.08
N GLN A 2 8.83 10.21 29.14
CA GLN A 2 7.86 9.73 28.13
C GLN A 2 6.52 10.44 28.37
N ARG A 3 5.98 11.10 27.35
CA ARG A 3 4.67 11.74 27.39
C ARG A 3 3.64 10.70 26.96
N THR A 4 3.14 9.92 27.91
CA THR A 4 2.10 8.92 27.69
C THR A 4 0.77 9.60 27.34
N GLU A 5 0.31 9.37 26.11
CA GLU A 5 -1.08 9.14 25.69
C GLU A 5 -2.23 9.90 26.40
N GLN A 6 -2.28 11.22 26.31
CA GLN A 6 -3.51 11.98 26.68
C GLN A 6 -4.46 12.22 25.49
N VAL A 7 -4.23 11.55 24.36
CA VAL A 7 -5.03 11.72 23.15
C VAL A 7 -6.40 10.99 23.27
N LEU A 8 -6.49 9.93 24.08
CA LEU A 8 -7.61 8.97 24.10
C LEU A 8 -8.99 9.48 24.57
N PRO A 9 -9.15 10.19 25.70
CA PRO A 9 -10.50 10.46 26.24
C PRO A 9 -11.34 11.42 25.40
N ARG A 10 -10.69 12.34 24.67
CA ARG A 10 -11.37 13.35 23.86
C ARG A 10 -11.92 12.80 22.54
N PHE A 11 -11.31 11.74 22.00
CA PHE A 11 -11.77 11.11 20.76
C PHE A 11 -12.84 10.04 21.00
N VAL A 12 -12.72 9.27 22.09
CA VAL A 12 -13.73 8.25 22.44
C VAL A 12 -15.08 8.89 22.81
N ASN A 13 -15.06 10.07 23.45
CA ASN A 13 -16.25 10.81 23.83
C ASN A 13 -16.62 11.93 22.84
N ALA A 14 -16.05 11.91 21.63
CA ALA A 14 -16.38 12.91 20.62
C ALA A 14 -17.84 12.75 20.17
N PRO A 15 -18.60 13.84 19.96
CA PRO A 15 -19.98 13.79 19.47
C PRO A 15 -20.06 13.45 17.96
N PHE A 16 -18.94 13.07 17.34
CA PHE A 16 -18.81 12.77 15.93
C PHE A 16 -17.97 11.51 15.72
N LYS A 17 -18.24 10.80 14.62
CA LYS A 17 -17.49 9.61 14.23
C LYS A 17 -16.29 10.03 13.39
N ILE A 18 -15.11 9.51 13.72
CA ILE A 18 -13.92 9.63 12.89
C ILE A 18 -13.82 8.37 12.03
N ASP A 19 -13.91 8.55 10.72
CA ASP A 19 -13.81 7.50 9.71
C ASP A 19 -12.48 7.55 8.93
N SER A 20 -11.86 8.73 8.84
CA SER A 20 -10.57 8.92 8.17
C SER A 20 -9.55 9.62 9.06
N ILE A 21 -8.30 9.17 8.97
CA ILE A 21 -7.14 9.83 9.57
C ILE A 21 -6.09 10.05 8.49
N LYS A 22 -5.60 11.29 8.38
CA LYS A 22 -4.47 11.66 7.55
C LYS A 22 -3.35 12.24 8.41
N PHE A 23 -2.15 11.72 8.21
CA PHE A 23 -0.92 12.27 8.75
C PHE A 23 -0.14 12.90 7.60
N ASP A 24 0.03 14.23 7.58
CA ASP A 24 0.71 14.95 6.50
C ASP A 24 2.24 15.00 6.65
N SER A 25 2.71 15.12 7.89
CA SER A 25 4.13 15.03 8.27
C SER A 25 4.18 14.82 9.78
N VAL A 26 4.83 13.75 10.22
CA VAL A 26 4.96 13.46 11.66
C VAL A 26 6.42 13.41 12.02
N THR A 27 6.92 14.50 12.59
CA THR A 27 8.23 14.51 13.26
C THR A 27 8.10 13.82 14.61
N GLY A 28 8.73 12.64 14.80
CA GLY A 28 8.75 11.93 16.08
C GLY A 28 9.00 10.42 15.96
N THR A 29 9.34 9.76 17.07
CA THR A 29 9.88 8.38 17.08
C THR A 29 8.87 7.26 16.97
N THR A 30 7.58 7.50 17.23
CA THR A 30 6.49 6.52 17.02
C THR A 30 5.18 7.19 17.37
N ARG A 31 4.18 7.14 16.50
CA ARG A 31 2.80 7.43 16.89
C ARG A 31 1.94 6.29 16.42
N ASP A 32 1.85 5.31 17.31
CA ASP A 32 0.90 4.24 17.14
C ASP A 32 -0.52 4.82 17.22
N ILE A 33 -1.42 4.36 16.35
CA ILE A 33 -2.82 4.76 16.43
C ILE A 33 -3.44 3.97 17.59
N PRO A 34 -4.03 4.59 18.62
CA PRO A 34 -4.62 3.84 19.71
C PRO A 34 -5.69 2.87 19.20
N SER A 35 -5.72 1.64 19.72
CA SER A 35 -6.64 0.59 19.27
C SER A 35 -8.11 1.00 19.38
N GLU A 36 -8.43 1.85 20.36
CA GLU A 36 -9.74 2.42 20.60
C GLU A 36 -10.22 3.29 19.42
N LEU A 37 -9.30 3.94 18.71
CA LEU A 37 -9.57 4.75 17.53
C LEU A 37 -9.49 3.90 16.26
N ALA A 38 -8.52 2.99 16.19
CA ALA A 38 -8.26 2.13 15.03
C ALA A 38 -9.49 1.28 14.62
N LYS A 39 -10.34 0.89 15.58
CA LYS A 39 -11.58 0.16 15.29
C LYS A 39 -12.65 0.96 14.56
N TYR A 40 -12.58 2.30 14.54
CA TYR A 40 -13.63 3.13 13.93
C TYR A 40 -13.28 3.64 12.54
N ILE A 41 -11.99 3.67 12.20
CA ILE A 41 -11.52 4.23 10.94
C ILE A 41 -11.70 3.24 9.79
N SER A 42 -12.14 3.75 8.65
CA SER A 42 -12.21 3.07 7.37
C SER A 42 -11.13 3.53 6.39
N SER A 43 -10.48 4.67 6.68
CA SER A 43 -9.45 5.30 5.86
C SER A 43 -8.26 5.74 6.69
N LEU A 44 -7.05 5.42 6.21
CA LEU A 44 -5.79 5.84 6.81
C LEU A 44 -4.84 6.32 5.71
N SER A 45 -4.30 7.53 5.87
CA SER A 45 -3.27 8.10 5.01
C SER A 45 -2.07 8.48 5.87
N MET A 46 -0.90 7.99 5.48
CA MET A 46 0.36 8.26 6.17
C MET A 46 1.36 8.82 5.15
N ASP A 47 1.50 10.14 5.17
CA ASP A 47 2.49 10.87 4.40
C ASP A 47 3.73 11.07 5.28
N ASP A 48 4.89 10.70 4.76
CA ASP A 48 6.21 11.04 5.33
C ASP A 48 6.47 10.56 6.77
N THR A 49 5.92 9.40 7.18
CA THR A 49 6.09 8.90 8.54
C THR A 49 7.25 7.92 8.69
N PHE A 50 8.11 8.22 9.66
CA PHE A 50 9.09 7.29 10.20
C PHE A 50 8.36 6.20 11.00
N PHE A 51 8.32 4.95 10.49
CA PHE A 51 7.98 3.72 11.22
C PHE A 51 6.49 3.45 11.53
N PHE A 52 5.63 3.33 10.52
CA PHE A 52 4.47 2.45 10.67
C PHE A 52 4.75 1.09 10.02
N ALA A 53 5.31 0.16 10.80
CA ALA A 53 5.48 -1.22 10.36
C ALA A 53 4.14 -1.94 10.53
N PHE A 54 3.59 -2.46 9.43
CA PHE A 54 2.53 -3.45 9.52
C PHE A 54 3.18 -4.76 9.92
N GLU A 55 3.49 -4.91 11.19
CA GLU A 55 3.86 -6.21 11.72
C GLU A 55 2.62 -7.11 11.79
N GLN A 56 2.80 -8.43 11.65
CA GLN A 56 1.70 -9.39 11.71
C GLN A 56 0.83 -9.23 12.98
N ARG A 57 1.43 -8.78 14.10
CA ARG A 57 0.70 -8.48 15.35
C ARG A 57 -0.35 -7.38 15.21
N TYR A 58 -0.27 -6.53 14.20
CA TYR A 58 -1.18 -5.41 13.95
C TYR A 58 -2.25 -5.72 12.90
N HIS A 59 -2.29 -6.93 12.35
CA HIS A 59 -3.24 -7.30 11.30
C HIS A 59 -4.71 -7.07 11.69
N ASN A 60 -5.05 -7.28 12.97
CA ASN A 60 -6.40 -7.09 13.50
C ASN A 60 -6.64 -5.72 14.13
N LYS A 61 -5.66 -4.83 14.08
CA LYS A 61 -5.74 -3.52 14.71
C LYS A 61 -6.78 -2.62 14.05
N PHE A 62 -6.94 -2.76 12.74
CA PHE A 62 -7.79 -1.90 11.93
C PHE A 62 -8.95 -2.68 11.28
N PRO A 63 -9.89 -3.23 12.07
CA PRO A 63 -10.90 -4.18 11.58
C PRO A 63 -11.80 -3.63 10.47
N ASN A 64 -11.94 -2.30 10.36
CA ASN A 64 -12.81 -1.64 9.39
C ASN A 64 -12.04 -0.89 8.28
N LEU A 65 -10.71 -0.97 8.26
CA LEU A 65 -9.90 -0.22 7.32
C LEU A 65 -10.02 -0.78 5.90
N THR A 66 -10.55 0.04 5.00
CA THR A 66 -10.78 -0.32 3.60
C THR A 66 -9.89 0.48 2.65
N LEU A 67 -9.42 1.67 3.06
CA LEU A 67 -8.58 2.55 2.28
C LEU A 67 -7.26 2.81 3.02
N LEU A 68 -6.14 2.48 2.39
CA LEU A 68 -4.81 2.73 2.93
C LEU A 68 -3.94 3.47 1.92
N PHE A 69 -3.37 4.59 2.34
CA PHE A 69 -2.39 5.35 1.58
C PHE A 69 -1.08 5.43 2.36
N LEU A 70 -0.01 4.91 1.75
CA LEU A 70 1.35 4.91 2.26
C LEU A 70 2.23 5.63 1.23
N SER A 71 2.81 6.77 1.60
CA SER A 71 3.71 7.50 0.71
C SER A 71 5.15 6.98 0.74
N ARG A 72 5.51 6.25 1.80
CA ARG A 72 6.86 5.76 2.04
C ARG A 72 7.07 4.37 1.45
N GLU A 73 8.30 4.14 1.01
CA GLU A 73 8.88 2.83 0.77
C GLU A 73 8.68 1.90 1.98
N PHE A 74 8.07 0.74 1.74
CA PHE A 74 7.98 -0.35 2.71
C PHE A 74 8.46 -1.67 2.08
N PRO A 75 9.08 -2.57 2.86
CA PRO A 75 9.62 -3.84 2.36
C PRO A 75 8.56 -4.71 1.68
N TYR A 76 8.94 -5.36 0.57
CA TYR A 76 8.09 -6.33 -0.12
C TYR A 76 7.53 -7.40 0.84
N GLU A 77 8.33 -7.86 1.80
CA GLU A 77 7.96 -8.90 2.77
C GLU A 77 6.85 -8.45 3.72
N GLU A 78 6.63 -7.14 3.90
CA GLU A 78 5.57 -6.59 4.76
C GLU A 78 4.21 -6.51 4.06
N LEU A 79 4.14 -6.70 2.73
CA LEU A 79 2.87 -6.76 1.99
C LEU A 79 1.89 -7.78 2.59
N GLN A 80 2.40 -8.93 3.03
CA GLN A 80 1.60 -10.01 3.60
C GLN A 80 0.85 -9.60 4.88
N ALA A 81 1.35 -8.59 5.60
CA ALA A 81 0.82 -8.12 6.86
C ALA A 81 -0.21 -6.98 6.70
N LEU A 82 -0.44 -6.53 5.46
CA LEU A 82 -1.52 -5.57 5.16
C LEU A 82 -2.89 -6.15 5.55
N PRO A 83 -3.80 -5.33 6.08
CA PRO A 83 -5.14 -5.79 6.44
C PRO A 83 -5.88 -6.41 5.25
N LYS A 84 -6.29 -7.69 5.35
CA LYS A 84 -6.91 -8.42 4.23
C LYS A 84 -8.26 -7.87 3.74
N GLN A 85 -8.91 -7.01 4.52
CA GLN A 85 -10.17 -6.34 4.18
C GLN A 85 -10.00 -5.07 3.33
N LEU A 86 -8.78 -4.67 3.01
CA LEU A 86 -8.52 -3.51 2.17
C LEU A 86 -9.17 -3.65 0.78
N LYS A 87 -9.75 -2.54 0.33
CA LYS A 87 -10.32 -2.38 -1.01
C LYS A 87 -9.49 -1.43 -1.88
N SER A 88 -8.83 -0.46 -1.25
CA SER A 88 -7.97 0.50 -1.93
C SER A 88 -6.62 0.56 -1.22
N LEU A 89 -5.55 0.40 -2.00
CA LEU A 89 -4.18 0.53 -1.53
C LEU A 89 -3.43 1.49 -2.44
N SER A 90 -2.77 2.47 -1.84
CA SER A 90 -1.71 3.24 -2.49
C SER A 90 -0.44 3.05 -1.70
N CYS A 91 0.62 2.57 -2.33
CA CYS A 91 1.85 2.28 -1.61
C CYS A 91 3.11 2.37 -2.50
N VAL A 92 4.28 2.41 -1.86
CA VAL A 92 5.57 2.36 -2.52
C VAL A 92 6.32 1.14 -2.00
N VAL A 93 6.55 0.16 -2.86
CA VAL A 93 7.19 -1.10 -2.46
C VAL A 93 8.70 -0.98 -2.71
N GLU A 94 9.47 -1.26 -1.65
CA GLU A 94 10.92 -1.41 -1.75
C GLU A 94 11.26 -2.61 -2.63
N GLN A 95 12.45 -2.54 -3.21
CA GLN A 95 12.96 -3.53 -4.14
C GLN A 95 12.83 -4.97 -3.61
N ALA A 96 12.23 -5.85 -4.41
CA ALA A 96 12.38 -7.30 -4.25
C ALA A 96 13.61 -7.81 -5.04
N GLN A 97 14.01 -9.06 -4.80
CA GLN A 97 15.08 -9.69 -5.58
C GLN A 97 14.72 -9.74 -7.08
N ALA A 98 15.75 -9.73 -7.95
CA ALA A 98 15.55 -9.86 -9.39
C ALA A 98 14.84 -11.18 -9.73
N GLY A 99 14.06 -11.18 -10.81
CA GLY A 99 13.23 -12.31 -11.22
C GLY A 99 11.73 -12.09 -11.00
N GLU A 100 11.00 -13.19 -10.89
CA GLU A 100 9.53 -13.18 -10.73
C GLU A 100 9.13 -13.15 -9.26
N VAL A 101 8.24 -12.19 -8.93
CA VAL A 101 7.78 -11.93 -7.58
C VAL A 101 6.26 -11.76 -7.59
N GLN A 102 5.56 -12.61 -6.85
CA GLN A 102 4.12 -12.51 -6.68
C GLN A 102 3.79 -11.67 -5.43
N PHE A 103 3.06 -10.58 -5.60
CA PHE A 103 2.73 -9.70 -4.47
C PHE A 103 1.59 -10.29 -3.63
N ASP A 104 1.86 -10.61 -2.35
CA ASP A 104 0.82 -11.05 -1.41
C ASP A 104 -0.04 -9.88 -0.91
N LEU A 105 -0.89 -9.39 -1.82
CA LEU A 105 -1.82 -8.29 -1.59
C LEU A 105 -3.18 -8.80 -1.10
N PRO A 106 -3.95 -7.96 -0.38
CA PRO A 106 -5.31 -8.29 0.04
C PRO A 106 -6.20 -8.77 -1.12
N PRO A 107 -6.85 -9.95 -1.03
CA PRO A 107 -7.63 -10.51 -2.15
C PRO A 107 -8.90 -9.71 -2.47
N GLY A 108 -9.34 -8.86 -1.53
CA GLY A 108 -10.47 -7.95 -1.67
C GLY A 108 -10.18 -6.68 -2.46
N LEU A 109 -8.94 -6.46 -2.91
CA LEU A 109 -8.51 -5.19 -3.48
C LEU A 109 -9.22 -4.88 -4.81
N GLU A 110 -9.79 -3.70 -4.90
CA GLU A 110 -10.51 -3.17 -6.08
C GLU A 110 -9.71 -2.07 -6.79
N LEU A 111 -8.89 -1.33 -6.03
CA LEU A 111 -8.00 -0.27 -6.50
C LEU A 111 -6.58 -0.46 -5.94
N LEU A 112 -5.61 -0.52 -6.85
CA LEU A 112 -4.18 -0.54 -6.52
C LEU A 112 -3.48 0.64 -7.18
N GLN A 113 -2.81 1.46 -6.39
CA GLN A 113 -1.80 2.41 -6.85
C GLN A 113 -0.45 1.97 -6.27
N ILE A 114 0.51 1.65 -7.12
CA ILE A 114 1.76 1.07 -6.64
C ILE A 114 2.96 1.64 -7.38
N ARG A 115 3.91 2.18 -6.62
CA ARG A 115 5.25 2.51 -7.11
C ARG A 115 6.17 1.37 -6.66
N TYR A 116 6.97 0.84 -7.58
CA TYR A 116 7.91 -0.24 -7.30
C TYR A 116 9.31 0.21 -7.71
N HIS A 117 10.25 0.19 -6.75
CA HIS A 117 11.63 0.56 -7.01
C HIS A 117 12.42 -0.65 -7.50
N THR A 118 13.16 -0.47 -8.59
CA THR A 118 13.97 -1.53 -9.19
C THR A 118 15.42 -1.07 -9.29
N ASN A 119 16.35 -2.00 -9.11
CA ASN A 119 17.75 -1.72 -9.47
C ASN A 119 17.97 -2.00 -10.96
N ASN A 120 19.18 -1.77 -11.45
CA ASN A 120 19.59 -2.02 -12.83
C ASN A 120 19.65 -3.52 -13.22
N ALA A 121 18.87 -4.39 -12.57
CA ALA A 121 18.79 -5.81 -12.91
C ALA A 121 18.09 -6.03 -14.27
N PRO A 122 18.44 -7.14 -14.94
CA PRO A 122 18.06 -7.38 -16.33
C PRO A 122 16.58 -7.75 -16.52
N GLU A 123 15.88 -8.25 -15.51
CA GLU A 123 14.44 -8.59 -15.59
C GLU A 123 13.78 -8.67 -14.21
N TYR A 124 12.59 -8.09 -14.10
CA TYR A 124 11.68 -8.17 -12.97
C TYR A 124 10.29 -8.48 -13.50
N VAL A 125 9.67 -9.51 -12.94
CA VAL A 125 8.28 -9.86 -13.24
C VAL A 125 7.49 -9.68 -11.96
N VAL A 126 6.55 -8.73 -11.95
CA VAL A 126 5.65 -8.48 -10.82
C VAL A 126 4.31 -9.14 -11.11
N ASP A 127 3.94 -10.14 -10.31
CA ASP A 127 2.70 -10.88 -10.47
C ASP A 127 1.62 -10.45 -9.48
N ILE A 128 0.55 -9.88 -10.04
CA ILE A 128 -0.69 -9.50 -9.35
C ILE A 128 -1.92 -10.15 -9.99
N SER A 129 -1.74 -11.17 -10.83
CA SER A 129 -2.80 -11.84 -11.58
C SER A 129 -3.84 -12.54 -10.69
N GLN A 130 -3.45 -12.92 -9.47
CA GLN A 130 -4.32 -13.48 -8.45
C GLN A 130 -5.41 -12.51 -7.93
N LEU A 131 -5.28 -11.20 -8.19
CA LEU A 131 -6.22 -10.19 -7.68
C LEU A 131 -7.52 -10.12 -8.50
N GLY A 132 -8.37 -11.15 -8.38
CA GLY A 132 -9.61 -11.30 -9.16
C GLY A 132 -10.70 -10.23 -8.94
N ARG A 133 -10.52 -9.32 -7.98
CA ARG A 133 -11.40 -8.17 -7.74
C ARG A 133 -10.82 -6.84 -8.21
N LEU A 134 -9.56 -6.82 -8.65
CA LEU A 134 -8.91 -5.59 -9.07
C LEU A 134 -9.61 -5.02 -10.30
N ARG A 135 -10.04 -3.76 -10.22
CA ARG A 135 -10.69 -3.05 -11.33
C ARG A 135 -9.86 -1.87 -11.81
N ASN A 136 -9.12 -1.24 -10.91
CA ASN A 136 -8.32 -0.06 -11.20
C ASN A 136 -6.88 -0.29 -10.77
N LEU A 137 -5.95 -0.18 -11.71
CA LEU A 137 -4.52 -0.25 -11.47
C LEU A 137 -3.89 1.08 -11.89
N TRP A 138 -3.12 1.69 -11.00
CA TRP A 138 -2.30 2.85 -11.30
C TRP A 138 -0.84 2.55 -11.02
N LEU A 139 -0.02 2.63 -12.07
CA LEU A 139 1.43 2.54 -12.01
C LEU A 139 2.02 3.96 -12.20
N PRO A 140 2.17 4.76 -11.13
CA PRO A 140 2.84 6.05 -11.21
C PRO A 140 4.34 5.87 -11.47
N ASP A 141 4.82 6.22 -12.67
CA ASP A 141 6.26 6.23 -12.96
C ASP A 141 7.02 7.18 -12.03
N ASP A 142 8.04 6.62 -11.38
CA ASP A 142 9.29 7.32 -11.02
C ASP A 142 10.54 6.47 -11.37
N CYS A 143 10.42 5.50 -12.29
CA CYS A 143 11.56 4.65 -12.68
C CYS A 143 12.57 5.46 -13.50
N ASP A 144 13.64 5.88 -12.84
CA ASP A 144 14.86 6.37 -13.44
C ASP A 144 15.35 5.45 -14.57
N VAL A 145 15.44 6.02 -15.77
CA VAL A 145 16.38 5.80 -16.89
C VAL A 145 16.68 4.39 -17.43
N HIS A 146 16.45 3.28 -16.72
CA HIS A 146 16.86 1.91 -17.10
C HIS A 146 15.66 0.95 -17.27
N ARG A 147 14.73 1.37 -18.15
CA ARG A 147 13.41 0.77 -18.45
C ARG A 147 13.42 -0.55 -19.25
N LYS A 148 14.38 -1.47 -19.07
CA LYS A 148 14.47 -2.66 -19.95
C LYS A 148 13.94 -3.97 -19.36
N SER A 149 13.21 -3.93 -18.25
CA SER A 149 13.12 -5.13 -17.40
C SER A 149 11.93 -5.20 -16.45
N HIS A 150 10.74 -4.66 -16.76
CA HIS A 150 9.57 -4.81 -15.87
C HIS A 150 8.36 -5.38 -16.60
N ILE A 151 8.01 -6.62 -16.27
CA ILE A 151 6.79 -7.28 -16.76
C ILE A 151 5.78 -7.33 -15.62
N TRP A 152 4.58 -6.82 -15.84
CA TRP A 152 3.46 -6.94 -14.91
C TRP A 152 2.50 -8.02 -15.40
N LYS A 153 2.34 -9.09 -14.61
CA LYS A 153 1.25 -10.05 -14.82
C LYS A 153 0.00 -9.50 -14.16
N ILE A 154 -0.95 -9.06 -14.97
CA ILE A 154 -2.16 -8.36 -14.50
C ILE A 154 -3.39 -9.26 -14.53
N PRO A 155 -4.37 -9.07 -13.62
CA PRO A 155 -5.57 -9.89 -13.61
C PRO A 155 -6.50 -9.55 -14.78
N ALA A 156 -7.08 -10.56 -15.42
CA ALA A 156 -7.99 -10.41 -16.57
C ALA A 156 -9.25 -9.55 -16.29
N CYS A 157 -9.54 -9.30 -15.02
CA CYS A 157 -10.72 -8.55 -14.57
C CYS A 157 -10.49 -7.03 -14.45
N LEU A 158 -9.30 -6.55 -14.81
CA LEU A 158 -8.93 -5.15 -14.81
C LEU A 158 -9.79 -4.34 -15.81
N LYS A 159 -10.29 -3.17 -15.39
CA LYS A 159 -11.10 -2.28 -16.22
C LYS A 159 -10.39 -0.98 -16.58
N THR A 160 -9.58 -0.49 -15.65
CA THR A 160 -8.87 0.77 -15.78
C THR A 160 -7.40 0.55 -15.48
N LEU A 161 -6.54 0.88 -16.45
CA LEU A 161 -5.10 0.95 -16.28
C LEU A 161 -4.68 2.42 -16.44
N ARG A 162 -4.07 2.99 -15.40
CA ARG A 162 -3.50 4.33 -15.42
C ARG A 162 -1.98 4.25 -15.32
N MET A 163 -1.32 5.00 -16.19
CA MET A 163 0.13 4.95 -16.39
C MET A 163 0.59 6.38 -16.61
N LYS A 164 1.78 6.75 -16.15
CA LYS A 164 2.34 8.10 -16.35
C LYS A 164 3.23 8.18 -17.59
N SER A 165 3.92 7.09 -17.93
CA SER A 165 4.74 6.92 -19.12
C SER A 165 4.02 6.08 -20.17
N ALA A 166 3.92 6.62 -21.38
CA ALA A 166 3.42 5.90 -22.56
C ALA A 166 4.42 4.85 -23.10
N ARG A 167 5.52 4.57 -22.39
CA ARG A 167 6.60 3.68 -22.84
C ARG A 167 6.50 2.24 -22.31
N MET A 168 5.48 1.92 -21.51
CA MET A 168 5.17 0.51 -21.29
C MET A 168 4.59 -0.05 -22.58
N VAL A 169 5.30 -1.00 -23.19
CA VAL A 169 4.88 -1.71 -24.40
C VAL A 169 4.07 -2.95 -24.00
N ASP A 170 3.33 -3.56 -24.94
CA ASP A 170 2.54 -4.77 -24.65
C ASP A 170 3.37 -5.89 -23.99
N SER A 171 4.68 -5.97 -24.25
CA SER A 171 5.57 -6.94 -23.57
C SER A 171 5.74 -6.71 -22.07
N ASP A 172 5.46 -5.50 -21.58
CA ASP A 172 5.50 -5.15 -20.16
C ASP A 172 4.19 -5.52 -19.44
N LEU A 173 3.16 -5.93 -20.20
CA LEU A 173 1.86 -6.37 -19.68
C LEU A 173 1.61 -7.83 -20.11
N ALA A 174 1.90 -8.76 -19.22
CA ALA A 174 1.54 -10.15 -19.44
C ALA A 174 0.08 -10.37 -19.01
N THR A 175 -0.76 -10.80 -19.94
CA THR A 175 -2.07 -11.39 -19.62
C THR A 175 -1.89 -12.86 -19.27
N THR A 176 -2.53 -13.33 -18.20
CA THR A 176 -2.65 -14.76 -17.87
C THR A 176 -3.43 -15.54 -18.93
#